data_AF-A0A552ILB4-F1
#
_entry.id   AF-A0A552ILB4-F1
#
_cell.length_a   1.000
_cell.length_b   1.000
_cell.length_c   1.000
_cell.angle_alpha   90.00
_cell.angle_beta   90.00
_cell.angle_gamma   90.00
#
_symmetry.space_group_name_H-M   'P 1'
#
loop_
_entity.id
_entity.type
_entity.pdbx_description
1 polymer ?
#
loop_
_entity_poly.entity_id
_entity_poly.type
_entity_poly.pdbx_seq_one_letter_code
_entity_poly.pdbx_strand_id
1 'polypeptide(L)'
;MRLAPLYQQDREQAVQQGVQQGIQQGRQQGEAYLLLRQLQRRFGEIPQNLEETIRNLPVERLEDLGLALLDFNTLTDLDNWLHP
;
A
#
# COMPACT_ATOMS: atom_id res chain seq x y z
N MET A 1 -0.63 20.76 41.37
CA MET A 1 -0.07 20.18 40.13
C MET A 1 -1.02 20.44 38.98
N ARG A 2 -0.61 21.20 37.95
CA ARG A 2 -1.42 21.59 36.76
C ARG A 2 -1.08 20.74 35.52
N LEU A 3 -0.77 19.45 35.72
CA LEU A 3 -0.32 18.57 34.64
C LEU A 3 -1.49 17.89 33.90
N ALA A 4 -2.69 17.85 34.49
CA ALA A 4 -3.87 17.18 33.91
C ALA A 4 -4.24 17.63 32.48
N PRO A 5 -4.15 18.93 32.09
CA PRO A 5 -4.50 19.36 30.74
C PRO A 5 -3.49 18.89 29.68
N LEU A 6 -2.19 18.88 30.01
CA LEU A 6 -1.13 18.42 29.11
C LEU A 6 -1.29 16.93 28.80
N TYR A 7 -1.57 16.10 29.82
CA TYR A 7 -1.82 14.67 29.63
C TYR A 7 -3.05 14.38 28.76
N GLN A 8 -4.07 15.23 28.76
CA GLN A 8 -5.24 15.06 27.89
C GLN A 8 -4.88 15.37 26.43
N GLN A 9 -4.16 16.47 26.20
CA GLN A 9 -3.71 16.86 24.87
C GLN A 9 -2.77 15.82 24.23
N ASP A 10 -1.81 15.30 24.99
CA ASP A 10 -0.87 14.27 24.50
C ASP A 10 -1.62 12.99 24.09
N ARG A 11 -2.66 12.60 24.86
CA ARG A 11 -3.50 11.44 24.54
C ARG A 11 -4.32 11.65 23.27
N GLU A 12 -4.93 12.83 23.12
CA GLU A 12 -5.70 13.16 21.91
C GLU A 12 -4.82 13.15 20.66
N GLN A 13 -3.62 13.74 20.75
CA GLN A 13 -2.65 13.71 19.66
C GLN A 13 -2.20 12.30 19.31
N ALA A 14 -1.90 11.46 20.31
CA ALA A 14 -1.51 10.07 20.08
C ALA A 14 -2.63 9.26 19.40
N VAL A 15 -3.89 9.47 19.81
CA VAL A 15 -5.05 8.83 19.16
C VAL A 15 -5.18 9.31 17.73
N GLN A 16 -5.09 10.61 17.46
CA GLN A 16 -5.17 11.16 16.11
C GLN A 16 -4.07 10.62 15.20
N GLN A 17 -2.82 10.58 15.69
CA GLN A 17 -1.69 10.00 14.96
C GLN A 17 -1.89 8.52 14.68
N GLY A 18 -2.35 7.74 15.67
CA GLY A 18 -2.64 6.32 15.50
C GLY A 18 -3.74 6.05 14.47
N VAL A 19 -4.81 6.85 14.47
CA VAL A 19 -5.88 6.76 13.47
C VAL A 19 -5.35 7.10 12.07
N GLN A 20 -4.59 8.19 11.93
CA GLN A 20 -4.01 8.57 10.64
C GLN A 20 -3.05 7.49 10.10
N GLN A 21 -2.18 6.96 10.95
CA GLN A 21 -1.28 5.86 10.58
C GLN A 21 -2.06 4.60 10.19
N GLY A 22 -3.08 4.23 10.95
CA GLY A 22 -3.92 3.08 10.65
C GLY A 22 -4.68 3.21 9.32
N ILE A 23 -5.19 4.40 9.00
CA ILE A 23 -5.83 4.68 7.70
C ILE A 23 -4.83 4.55 6.55
N GLN A 24 -3.64 5.13 6.70
CA GLN A 24 -2.60 5.06 5.66
C GLN A 24 -2.13 3.62 5.42
N GLN A 25 -1.84 2.88 6.49
CA GLN A 25 -1.45 1.46 6.41
C GLN A 25 -2.57 0.60 5.79
N GLY A 26 -3.81 0.80 6.24
CA GLY A 26 -4.96 0.06 5.72
C GLY A 26 -5.21 0.31 4.23
N ARG A 27 -5.03 1.56 3.77
CA ARG A 27 -5.14 1.90 2.35
C ARG A 27 -4.06 1.20 1.52
N GLN A 28 -2.79 1.31 1.92
CA GLN A 28 -1.67 0.67 1.23
C GLN A 28 -1.85 -0.86 1.15
N GLN A 29 -2.16 -1.49 2.29
CA GLN A 29 -2.36 -2.95 2.36
C GLN A 29 -3.54 -3.40 1.49
N GLY A 30 -4.65 -2.65 1.52
CA GLY A 30 -5.84 -2.95 0.73
C GLY A 30 -5.60 -2.85 -0.77
N GLU A 31 -4.93 -1.79 -1.22
CA GLU A 31 -4.61 -1.57 -2.63
C GLU A 31 -3.62 -2.62 -3.14
N ALA A 32 -2.53 -2.89 -2.40
CA ALA A 32 -1.58 -3.93 -2.75
C ALA A 32 -2.23 -5.31 -2.85
N TYR A 33 -3.09 -5.65 -1.88
CA TYR A 33 -3.83 -6.91 -1.88
C TYR A 33 -4.73 -7.06 -3.11
N LEU A 34 -5.48 -6.01 -3.46
CA LEU A 34 -6.35 -6.01 -4.62
C LEU A 34 -5.53 -6.16 -5.92
N LEU A 35 -4.43 -5.43 -6.06
CA LEU A 35 -3.56 -5.51 -7.23
C LEU A 35 -2.94 -6.90 -7.40
N LEU A 36 -2.44 -7.49 -6.31
CA LEU A 36 -1.90 -8.86 -6.35
C LEU A 36 -2.95 -9.88 -6.78
N ARG A 37 -4.21 -9.74 -6.33
CA ARG A 37 -5.29 -10.62 -6.79
C ARG A 37 -5.60 -10.44 -8.27
N GLN A 38 -5.60 -9.20 -8.77
CA GLN A 38 -5.82 -8.91 -10.18
C GLN A 38 -4.70 -9.48 -11.05
N LEU A 39 -3.45 -9.27 -10.64
CA LEU A 39 -2.26 -9.84 -11.26
C LEU A 39 -2.32 -11.36 -11.29
N GLN A 40 -2.60 -11.99 -10.14
CA GLN A 40 -2.67 -13.43 -10.02
C GLN A 40 -3.79 -14.02 -10.90
N ARG A 41 -4.92 -13.30 -11.03
CA ARG A 41 -6.01 -13.70 -11.91
C ARG A 41 -5.65 -13.59 -13.38
N ARG A 42 -4.87 -12.58 -13.78
CA ARG A 42 -4.50 -12.32 -15.19
C ARG A 42 -3.33 -13.19 -15.65
N PHE A 43 -2.32 -13.36 -14.80
CA PHE A 43 -1.03 -13.96 -15.17
C PHE A 43 -0.73 -15.30 -14.48
N GLY A 44 -1.56 -15.73 -13.52
CA GLY A 44 -1.33 -16.95 -12.75
C GLY A 44 -0.42 -16.70 -11.55
N GLU A 45 0.50 -17.62 -11.27
CA GLU A 45 1.40 -17.49 -10.13
C GLU A 45 2.32 -16.27 -10.29
N ILE A 46 2.38 -15.42 -9.24
CA ILE A 46 3.22 -14.23 -9.21
C ILE A 46 4.51 -14.59 -8.45
N PRO A 47 5.70 -14.33 -9.02
CA PRO A 47 6.96 -14.53 -8.32
C PRO A 47 7.02 -13.78 -6.98
N GLN A 48 7.52 -14.44 -5.93
CA GLN A 48 7.54 -13.90 -4.57
C GLN A 48 8.23 -12.53 -4.47
N ASN A 49 9.31 -12.31 -5.24
CA ASN A 49 10.02 -11.03 -5.26
C ASN A 49 9.15 -9.88 -5.78
N LEU A 50 8.32 -10.13 -6.80
CA LEU A 50 7.38 -9.12 -7.33
C LEU A 50 6.26 -8.88 -6.33
N GLU A 51 5.76 -9.93 -5.69
CA GLU A 51 4.74 -9.81 -4.65
C GLU A 51 5.22 -8.95 -3.47
N GLU A 52 6.43 -9.20 -2.96
CA GLU A 52 7.04 -8.42 -1.89
C GLU A 52 7.28 -6.96 -2.32
N THR A 53 7.71 -6.74 -3.56
CA THR A 53 7.91 -5.39 -4.11
C THR A 53 6.59 -4.63 -4.11
N ILE A 54 5.52 -5.22 -4.64
CA ILE A 54 4.19 -4.60 -4.71
C ILE A 54 3.65 -4.28 -3.32
N ARG A 55 3.76 -5.19 -2.35
CA ARG A 55 3.29 -4.96 -0.97
C ARG A 55 3.97 -3.77 -0.28
N ASN A 56 5.19 -3.42 -0.70
CA ASN A 56 5.97 -2.33 -0.13
C ASN A 56 5.89 -1.03 -0.94
N LEU A 57 5.19 -1.02 -2.08
CA LEU A 57 5.00 0.22 -2.85
C LEU A 57 4.20 1.25 -2.03
N PRO A 58 4.53 2.54 -2.15
CA PRO A 58 3.68 3.61 -1.61
C PRO A 58 2.33 3.62 -2.34
N VAL A 59 1.29 4.11 -1.66
CA VAL A 59 -0.09 4.18 -2.16
C VAL A 59 -0.16 4.78 -3.56
N GLU A 60 0.52 5.90 -3.80
CA GLU A 60 0.50 6.60 -5.08
C GLU A 60 1.03 5.71 -6.22
N ARG A 61 2.06 4.90 -5.94
CA ARG A 61 2.60 3.94 -6.93
C ARG A 61 1.66 2.74 -7.12
N LEU A 62 0.92 2.34 -6.10
CA LEU A 62 -0.11 1.30 -6.24
C LEU A 62 -1.26 1.80 -7.13
N GLU A 63 -1.69 3.04 -6.96
CA GLU A 63 -2.71 3.66 -7.82
C GLU A 63 -2.24 3.73 -9.28
N ASP A 64 -1.01 4.19 -9.52
CA ASP A 64 -0.41 4.22 -10.85
C ASP A 64 -0.31 2.81 -11.47
N LEU A 65 0.11 1.82 -10.67
CA LEU A 65 0.17 0.42 -11.09
C LEU A 65 -1.21 -0.10 -11.47
N GLY A 66 -2.27 0.29 -10.76
CA GLY A 66 -3.64 -0.12 -11.07
C GLY A 66 -4.12 0.35 -12.44
N LEU A 67 -3.68 1.54 -12.87
CA LEU A 67 -3.96 2.04 -14.21
C LEU A 67 -3.10 1.34 -15.25
N ALA A 68 -1.78 1.29 -15.05
CA ALA A 68 -0.83 0.69 -15.98
C ALA A 68 -1.09 -0.81 -16.19
N LEU A 69 -1.58 -1.51 -15.15
CA LEU A 69 -1.94 -2.92 -15.20
C LEU A 69 -2.90 -3.23 -16.35
N LEU A 70 -3.80 -2.32 -16.70
CA LEU A 70 -4.77 -2.53 -17.78
C LEU A 70 -4.07 -2.78 -19.12
N ASP A 71 -2.93 -2.15 -19.35
CA ASP A 71 -2.15 -2.21 -20.59
C ASP A 71 -1.14 -3.37 -20.65
N PHE A 72 -0.87 -4.05 -19.52
CA PHE A 72 0.12 -5.13 -19.45
C PHE A 72 -0.34 -6.40 -20.17
N ASN A 73 0.52 -7.02 -20.98
CA ASN A 73 0.23 -8.28 -21.65
C ASN A 73 0.97 -9.46 -21.02
N THR A 74 2.05 -9.19 -20.28
CA THR A 74 2.92 -10.21 -19.70
C THR A 74 3.42 -9.81 -18.31
N LEU A 75 3.95 -10.78 -17.55
CA LEU A 75 4.69 -10.50 -16.31
C LEU A 75 5.97 -9.69 -16.56
N THR A 76 6.53 -9.72 -17.77
CA THR A 76 7.70 -8.91 -18.12
C THR A 76 7.34 -7.43 -18.16
N ASP A 77 6.13 -7.08 -18.61
CA ASP A 77 5.66 -5.68 -18.60
C ASP A 77 5.55 -5.15 -17.17
N LEU A 78 5.06 -5.99 -16.25
CA LEU A 78 5.02 -5.68 -14.81
C LEU A 78 6.44 -5.49 -14.25
N ASP A 79 7.35 -6.42 -14.51
CA ASP A 79 8.71 -6.36 -13.98
C ASP A 79 9.45 -5.11 -14.48
N ASN A 80 9.33 -4.79 -15.77
CA ASN A 80 9.89 -3.56 -16.35
C ASN A 80 9.30 -2.29 -15.73
N TRP A 81 8.00 -2.29 -15.42
CA TRP A 81 7.35 -1.13 -14.79
C TRP A 81 7.81 -0.92 -13.34
N LEU A 82 8.04 -2.01 -12.61
CA LEU A 82 8.53 -1.99 -11.23
C LEU A 82 10.01 -1.57 -11.17
N HIS A 83 10.79 -1.89 -12.20
CA HIS A 83 12.23 -1.65 -12.29
C HIS A 83 12.59 -0.87 -13.57
N PRO A 84 12.25 0.43 -13.66
CA PRO A 84 12.47 1.25 -14.85
C PRO A 84 13.95 1.55 -15.14
#